data_AF-A0A945WQI2-F1
#
_entry.id   AF-A0A945WQI2-F1
#
_cell.length_a   1.000
_cell.length_b   1.000
_cell.length_c   1.000
_cell.angle_alpha   90.00
_cell.angle_beta   90.00
_cell.angle_gamma   90.00
#
_symmetry.space_group_name_H-M   'P 1'
#
loop_
_entity.id
_entity.type
_entity.pdbx_description
1 polymer ?
#
loop_
_entity_poly.entity_id
_entity_poly.type
_entity_poly.pdbx_seq_one_letter_code
_entity_poly.pdbx_strand_id
1 'polypeptide(L)'
;MKKLLIFLFTISFPIQAFACIEPGEISKDLEISAIYPAPLENEQEWVEIHNTGSTSLDLSHYTLEDNTEKPITLTGTLSPQTSIQITDLPFQLNNGGDSVTLKTIDGEILDSLTFESSSSGEVISDENPEVELTEEIISTTLFPLFSEAMPNPEGADTSEEWIELFNPHQEAINLAGLYLDDKEGGSTPYQLSETINAESYLVISIEDSNITLNNSVDSIRLLDADKNPIWSHEYTDPSENESFALINESYEFTNQATPGSENLASLNESDEEYSNGDLSEDLEITEVFPNPEGPDAKEEWIELTNGGNEAVNLGNWQIDDGPGGSEAYTFPDDTIIQPGETLIIFREESNIALNNSDEIVELNDFTGETIDEISYEHSEEGKSFSKIDVEEMSSELASTSGLSQKVFSTWQWVLPSPGAQNPVWKQIIGTVENFDGTMLSLSDGISLWEIQTDNKDTNNLFFQKGNRVLVQTKVTSKEHFLTHSELLESVANATKEKLPWGLIMASLFGSIYIAYELRKRYYFNPKLT
;
A
#
# COMPACT_ATOMS: atom_id res chain seq x y z
N MET A 1 -12.46 6.95 -60.95
CA MET A 1 -11.54 8.11 -60.89
C MET A 1 -12.17 9.25 -60.11
N LYS A 2 -11.84 9.35 -58.82
CA LYS A 2 -11.63 10.61 -58.07
C LYS A 2 -11.10 10.18 -56.70
N LYS A 3 -9.93 10.72 -56.37
CA LYS A 3 -9.01 10.28 -55.33
C LYS A 3 -9.63 10.50 -53.95
N LEU A 4 -9.70 9.45 -53.13
CA LEU A 4 -9.92 9.55 -51.69
C LEU A 4 -8.56 9.90 -51.06
N LEU A 5 -8.41 11.13 -50.60
CA LEU A 5 -7.24 11.59 -49.87
C LEU A 5 -7.41 11.11 -48.43
N ILE A 6 -6.79 9.97 -48.08
CA ILE A 6 -6.71 9.48 -46.71
C ILE A 6 -5.60 10.30 -46.04
N PHE A 7 -5.96 11.17 -45.10
CA PHE A 7 -5.01 11.72 -44.13
C PHE A 7 -4.66 10.58 -43.16
N LEU A 8 -3.51 9.93 -43.38
CA LEU A 8 -2.85 9.16 -42.33
C LEU A 8 -2.24 10.18 -41.36
N PHE A 9 -2.85 10.35 -40.19
CA PHE A 9 -2.15 10.87 -39.04
C PHE A 9 -1.22 9.75 -38.55
N THR A 10 0.06 9.82 -38.92
CA THR A 10 1.10 9.09 -38.19
C THR A 10 1.29 9.79 -36.86
N ILE A 11 0.66 9.28 -35.82
CA ILE A 11 1.04 9.61 -34.44
C ILE A 11 2.37 8.89 -34.22
N SER A 12 3.47 9.61 -34.39
CA SER A 12 4.78 9.19 -33.94
C SER A 12 4.81 9.40 -32.43
N PHE A 13 4.48 8.35 -31.67
CA PHE A 13 4.89 8.31 -30.27
C PHE A 13 6.42 8.27 -30.26
N PRO A 14 7.12 9.14 -29.49
CA PRO A 14 8.48 8.82 -29.12
C PRO A 14 8.39 7.53 -28.31
N ILE A 15 8.89 6.43 -28.88
CA ILE A 15 9.33 5.31 -28.07
C ILE A 15 10.53 5.87 -27.30
N GLN A 16 10.29 6.37 -26.10
CA GLN A 16 11.32 6.29 -25.08
C GLN A 16 11.53 4.79 -24.90
N ALA A 17 12.63 4.30 -25.44
CA ALA A 17 13.19 3.07 -24.95
C ALA A 17 13.36 3.29 -23.45
N PHE A 18 12.48 2.68 -22.66
CA PHE A 18 12.90 2.26 -21.34
C PHE A 18 14.12 1.39 -21.63
N ALA A 19 15.31 1.92 -21.33
CA ALA A 19 16.41 1.06 -21.02
C ALA A 19 15.85 0.17 -19.90
N CYS A 20 15.63 -1.10 -20.22
CA CYS A 20 15.72 -2.12 -19.20
C CYS A 20 17.03 -1.79 -18.48
N ILE A 21 16.97 -1.48 -17.19
CA ILE A 21 18.18 -1.49 -16.39
C ILE A 21 18.62 -2.95 -16.49
N GLU A 22 19.64 -3.21 -17.32
CA GLU A 22 20.35 -4.47 -17.23
C GLU A 22 20.85 -4.55 -15.79
N PRO A 23 20.64 -5.67 -15.08
CA PRO A 23 21.31 -5.86 -13.80
C PRO A 23 22.79 -5.53 -14.01
N GLY A 24 23.35 -4.69 -13.14
CA GLY A 24 24.74 -4.25 -13.27
C GLY A 24 25.61 -5.46 -13.59
N GLU A 25 26.28 -5.42 -14.75
CA GLU A 25 27.07 -6.56 -15.23
C GLU A 25 28.12 -6.90 -14.15
N ILE A 26 28.07 -8.13 -13.63
CA ILE A 26 29.01 -8.60 -12.61
C ILE A 26 30.42 -8.50 -13.21
N SER A 27 31.30 -7.75 -12.56
CA SER A 27 32.67 -7.55 -13.06
C SER A 27 33.41 -8.88 -13.15
N LYS A 28 34.22 -9.05 -14.20
CA LYS A 28 35.04 -10.25 -14.42
C LYS A 28 36.49 -10.07 -13.96
N ASP A 29 36.77 -8.96 -13.28
CA ASP A 29 38.12 -8.54 -12.90
C ASP A 29 38.60 -9.20 -11.57
N LEU A 30 38.15 -10.43 -11.26
CA LEU A 30 38.52 -11.17 -10.07
C LEU A 30 39.15 -12.52 -10.45
N GLU A 31 40.32 -12.83 -9.91
CA GLU A 31 41.08 -14.06 -10.19
C GLU A 31 41.59 -14.74 -8.91
N ILE A 32 41.97 -16.02 -9.01
CA ILE A 32 42.66 -16.75 -7.93
C ILE A 32 44.17 -16.53 -8.12
N SER A 33 44.79 -15.73 -7.25
CA SER A 33 46.23 -15.44 -7.35
C SER A 33 47.11 -16.53 -6.74
N ALA A 34 46.64 -17.17 -5.67
CA ALA A 34 47.40 -18.23 -5.00
C ALA A 34 46.52 -19.15 -4.14
N ILE A 35 47.03 -20.33 -3.81
CA ILE A 35 46.44 -21.24 -2.82
C ILE A 35 47.51 -21.81 -1.89
N TYR A 36 47.11 -22.14 -0.67
CA TYR A 36 47.98 -22.74 0.34
C TYR A 36 47.39 -24.04 0.89
N PRO A 37 47.56 -25.16 0.16
CA PRO A 37 46.88 -26.41 0.48
C PRO A 37 47.51 -27.19 1.63
N ALA A 38 48.81 -27.02 1.90
CA ALA A 38 49.53 -27.82 2.90
C ALA A 38 50.20 -26.95 3.98
N PRO A 39 49.45 -26.37 4.93
CA PRO A 39 50.01 -25.45 5.94
C PRO A 39 51.08 -26.08 6.85
N LEU A 40 51.95 -25.24 7.43
CA LEU A 40 52.84 -25.64 8.51
C LEU A 40 52.07 -25.81 9.84
N GLU A 41 52.75 -26.28 10.88
CA GLU A 41 52.15 -26.47 12.20
C GLU A 41 51.65 -25.12 12.77
N ASN A 42 50.35 -25.03 13.06
CA ASN A 42 49.61 -23.85 13.52
C ASN A 42 49.25 -22.81 12.43
N GLU A 43 49.32 -23.18 11.15
CA GLU A 43 48.78 -22.38 10.05
C GLU A 43 47.48 -23.01 9.50
N GLN A 44 46.73 -22.24 8.71
CA GLN A 44 45.48 -22.68 8.07
C GLN A 44 45.63 -22.68 6.55
N GLU A 45 44.85 -23.52 5.88
CA GLU A 45 44.71 -23.49 4.43
C GLU A 45 44.03 -22.19 4.00
N TRP A 46 44.40 -21.66 2.85
CA TRP A 46 43.74 -20.48 2.29
C TRP A 46 43.73 -20.47 0.77
N VAL A 47 42.79 -19.72 0.21
CA VAL A 47 42.73 -19.32 -1.20
C VAL A 47 42.87 -17.81 -1.27
N GLU A 48 43.82 -17.30 -2.03
CA GLU A 48 44.01 -15.88 -2.28
C GLU A 48 43.30 -15.48 -3.57
N ILE A 49 42.48 -14.44 -3.48
CA ILE A 49 41.82 -13.83 -4.64
C ILE A 49 42.35 -12.42 -4.86
N HIS A 50 42.44 -12.01 -6.12
CA HIS A 50 42.99 -10.71 -6.53
C HIS A 50 42.02 -9.94 -7.41
N ASN A 51 41.79 -8.67 -7.08
CA ASN A 51 41.06 -7.74 -7.93
C ASN A 51 42.02 -7.13 -8.97
N THR A 52 41.94 -7.60 -10.21
CA THR A 52 42.72 -7.13 -11.36
C THR A 52 42.18 -5.83 -11.96
N GLY A 53 41.03 -5.37 -11.48
CA GLY A 53 40.29 -4.23 -11.99
C GLY A 53 40.73 -2.91 -11.35
N SER A 54 40.23 -1.83 -11.95
CA SER A 54 40.48 -0.45 -11.49
C SER A 54 39.43 0.09 -10.52
N THR A 55 38.42 -0.71 -10.19
CA THR A 55 37.30 -0.36 -9.29
C THR A 55 37.20 -1.37 -8.16
N SER A 56 36.63 -0.97 -7.02
CA SER A 56 36.33 -1.91 -5.94
C SER A 56 35.27 -2.92 -6.39
N LEU A 57 35.39 -4.16 -5.92
CA LEU A 57 34.46 -5.25 -6.21
C LEU A 57 33.68 -5.63 -4.95
N ASP A 58 32.36 -5.71 -5.06
CA ASP A 58 31.52 -6.39 -4.07
C ASP A 58 31.63 -7.90 -4.28
N LEU A 59 32.19 -8.61 -3.31
CA LEU A 59 32.45 -10.03 -3.38
C LEU A 59 31.17 -10.89 -3.24
N SER A 60 30.04 -10.31 -2.83
CA SER A 60 28.75 -11.02 -2.66
C SER A 60 28.24 -11.70 -3.95
N HIS A 61 28.74 -11.25 -5.10
CA HIS A 61 28.41 -11.77 -6.43
C HIS A 61 29.30 -12.92 -6.90
N TYR A 62 30.19 -13.44 -6.05
CA TYR A 62 31.19 -14.45 -6.42
C TYR A 62 31.15 -15.66 -5.49
N THR A 63 31.51 -16.81 -6.04
CA THR A 63 31.56 -18.08 -5.30
C THR A 63 32.87 -18.82 -5.52
N LEU A 64 33.36 -19.48 -4.48
CA LEU A 64 34.48 -20.43 -4.55
C LEU A 64 33.98 -21.85 -4.29
N GLU A 65 34.44 -22.82 -5.06
CA GLU A 65 34.19 -24.24 -4.80
C GLU A 65 35.43 -25.08 -5.11
N ASP A 66 35.54 -26.22 -4.44
CA ASP A 66 36.46 -27.29 -4.81
C ASP A 66 35.75 -28.31 -5.73
N ASN A 67 36.42 -29.43 -6.01
CA ASN A 67 35.88 -30.55 -6.77
C ASN A 67 34.66 -31.25 -6.11
N THR A 68 34.21 -30.84 -4.92
CA THR A 68 33.03 -31.38 -4.26
C THR A 68 31.73 -30.65 -4.63
N GLU A 69 31.80 -29.63 -5.51
CA GLU A 69 30.65 -28.86 -6.01
C GLU A 69 29.81 -28.22 -4.88
N LYS A 70 30.47 -27.80 -3.79
CA LYS A 70 29.84 -27.09 -2.66
C LYS A 70 30.35 -25.65 -2.60
N PRO A 71 29.73 -24.72 -3.34
CA PRO A 71 30.20 -23.34 -3.38
C PRO A 71 29.98 -22.62 -2.05
N ILE A 72 30.94 -21.77 -1.69
CA ILE A 72 30.80 -20.69 -0.71
C ILE A 72 30.62 -19.37 -1.45
N THR A 73 29.64 -18.58 -1.06
CA THR A 73 29.51 -17.19 -1.49
C THR A 73 30.48 -16.32 -0.69
N LEU A 74 31.26 -15.52 -1.40
CA LEU A 74 32.19 -14.58 -0.78
C LEU A 74 31.42 -13.36 -0.25
N THR A 75 32.04 -12.60 0.64
CA THR A 75 31.42 -11.41 1.25
C THR A 75 32.44 -10.29 1.41
N GLY A 76 31.96 -9.05 1.49
CA GLY A 76 32.80 -7.86 1.68
C GLY A 76 33.25 -7.22 0.37
N THR A 77 34.08 -6.19 0.48
CA THR A 77 34.56 -5.41 -0.67
C THR A 77 36.07 -5.59 -0.88
N LEU A 78 36.50 -5.82 -2.11
CA LEU A 78 37.92 -5.90 -2.49
C LEU A 78 38.34 -4.66 -3.29
N SER A 79 39.30 -3.90 -2.76
CA SER A 79 39.80 -2.68 -3.41
C SER A 79 40.52 -2.99 -4.73
N PRO A 80 40.58 -2.03 -5.67
CA PRO A 80 41.31 -2.19 -6.93
C PRO A 80 42.77 -2.62 -6.70
N GLN A 81 43.27 -3.56 -7.50
CA GLN A 81 44.66 -4.02 -7.45
C GLN A 81 45.11 -4.61 -6.09
N THR A 82 44.17 -5.10 -5.26
CA THR A 82 44.48 -5.72 -3.97
C THR A 82 44.11 -7.20 -3.96
N SER A 83 44.73 -7.94 -3.03
CA SER A 83 44.45 -9.36 -2.81
C SER A 83 43.98 -9.61 -1.39
N ILE A 84 43.18 -10.66 -1.19
CA ILE A 84 42.75 -11.14 0.13
C ILE A 84 42.85 -12.66 0.21
N GLN A 85 43.24 -13.18 1.38
CA GLN A 85 43.28 -14.60 1.68
C GLN A 85 42.00 -15.03 2.39
N ILE A 86 41.34 -16.05 1.84
CA ILE A 86 40.13 -16.67 2.38
C ILE A 86 40.54 -17.94 3.14
N THR A 87 40.44 -17.91 4.47
CA THR A 87 40.83 -19.01 5.37
C THR A 87 39.66 -19.86 5.86
N ASP A 88 38.44 -19.30 5.90
CA ASP A 88 37.23 -19.98 6.39
C ASP A 88 36.55 -20.83 5.31
N LEU A 89 37.32 -21.74 4.70
CA LEU A 89 36.84 -22.60 3.62
C LEU A 89 35.95 -23.74 4.18
N PRO A 90 34.77 -24.00 3.60
CA PRO A 90 33.92 -25.13 4.01
C PRO A 90 34.43 -26.49 3.48
N PHE A 91 35.54 -26.47 2.74
CA PHE A 91 36.22 -27.63 2.17
C PHE A 91 37.70 -27.60 2.54
N GLN A 92 38.36 -28.76 2.42
CA GLN A 92 39.81 -28.88 2.65
C GLN A 92 40.50 -29.06 1.32
N LEU A 93 41.63 -28.36 1.13
CA LEU A 93 42.44 -28.50 -0.07
C LEU A 93 43.23 -29.81 -0.02
N ASN A 94 43.02 -30.69 -0.99
CA ASN A 94 43.64 -32.00 -0.97
C ASN A 94 45.13 -31.95 -1.34
N ASN A 95 46.02 -32.22 -0.38
CA ASN A 95 47.48 -32.27 -0.60
C ASN A 95 47.97 -33.23 -1.71
N GLY A 96 47.14 -34.22 -2.08
CA GLY A 96 47.38 -35.14 -3.19
C GLY A 96 46.89 -34.65 -4.55
N GLY A 97 46.51 -33.37 -4.64
CA GLY A 97 46.00 -32.69 -5.82
C GLY A 97 44.53 -32.28 -5.66
N ASP A 98 44.21 -31.07 -6.07
CA ASP A 98 42.85 -30.50 -6.04
C ASP A 98 42.67 -29.40 -7.09
N SER A 99 41.43 -28.92 -7.23
CA SER A 99 41.08 -27.76 -8.06
C SER A 99 40.15 -26.85 -7.28
N VAL A 100 40.42 -25.55 -7.30
CA VAL A 100 39.53 -24.50 -6.79
C VAL A 100 39.01 -23.72 -7.99
N THR A 101 37.70 -23.49 -8.02
CA THR A 101 37.03 -22.74 -9.09
C THR A 101 36.35 -21.50 -8.52
N LEU A 102 36.62 -20.35 -9.13
CA LEU A 102 35.96 -19.07 -8.88
C LEU A 102 34.89 -18.83 -9.94
N LYS A 103 33.67 -18.53 -9.50
CA LYS A 103 32.52 -18.26 -10.38
C LYS A 103 31.79 -16.99 -9.97
N THR A 104 31.05 -16.40 -10.90
CA THR A 104 29.97 -15.48 -10.55
C THR A 104 28.81 -16.23 -9.87
N ILE A 105 27.94 -15.50 -9.19
CA ILE A 105 26.75 -16.07 -8.51
C ILE A 105 25.78 -16.73 -9.50
N ASP A 106 25.78 -16.27 -10.76
CA ASP A 106 25.00 -16.85 -11.87
C ASP A 106 25.65 -18.14 -12.44
N GLY A 107 26.83 -18.52 -11.91
CA GLY A 107 27.53 -19.76 -12.25
C GLY A 107 28.50 -19.64 -13.44
N GLU A 108 28.81 -18.44 -13.92
CA GLU A 108 29.86 -18.24 -14.93
C GLU A 108 31.23 -18.44 -14.29
N ILE A 109 32.06 -19.33 -14.85
CA ILE A 109 33.43 -19.56 -14.36
C ILE A 109 34.30 -18.37 -14.76
N LEU A 110 34.92 -17.74 -13.76
CA LEU A 110 35.89 -16.66 -13.96
C LEU A 110 37.30 -17.21 -14.02
N ASP A 111 37.65 -18.07 -13.06
CA ASP A 111 38.99 -18.61 -12.94
C ASP A 111 38.99 -19.99 -12.25
N SER A 112 40.05 -20.77 -12.47
CA SER A 112 40.25 -22.05 -11.81
C SER A 112 41.73 -22.38 -11.68
N LEU A 113 42.15 -22.67 -10.45
CA LEU A 113 43.51 -23.05 -10.13
C LEU A 113 43.55 -24.52 -9.70
N THR A 114 44.32 -25.32 -10.43
CA THR A 114 44.45 -26.78 -10.21
C THR A 114 45.88 -27.15 -9.88
N PHE A 115 46.08 -28.02 -8.90
CA PHE A 115 47.38 -28.55 -8.51
C PHE A 115 47.36 -30.07 -8.39
N GLU A 116 48.50 -30.71 -8.65
CA GLU A 116 48.63 -32.18 -8.65
C GLU A 116 49.14 -32.74 -7.32
N SER A 117 49.86 -31.92 -6.55
CA SER A 117 50.35 -32.26 -5.21
C SER A 117 50.92 -31.02 -4.54
N SER A 118 50.96 -30.98 -3.20
CA SER A 118 51.63 -29.93 -2.44
C SER A 118 52.52 -30.50 -1.32
N SER A 119 53.65 -29.84 -1.08
CA SER A 119 54.54 -30.04 0.06
C SER A 119 54.14 -29.15 1.23
N SER A 120 54.36 -29.58 2.48
CA SER A 120 54.09 -28.73 3.64
C SER A 120 54.87 -27.41 3.55
N GLY A 121 54.15 -26.29 3.67
CA GLY A 121 54.70 -24.94 3.50
C GLY A 121 54.69 -24.41 2.06
N GLU A 122 54.15 -25.13 1.09
CA GLU A 122 54.15 -24.73 -0.32
C GLU A 122 52.90 -23.91 -0.70
N VAL A 123 53.12 -22.67 -1.12
CA VAL A 123 52.13 -21.82 -1.80
C VAL A 123 52.19 -22.09 -3.30
N ILE A 124 51.03 -22.29 -3.90
CA ILE A 124 50.89 -22.52 -5.35
C ILE A 124 50.22 -21.29 -5.93
N SER A 125 50.95 -20.54 -6.76
CA SER A 125 50.45 -19.36 -7.47
C SER A 125 50.30 -19.66 -8.96
N ASP A 126 49.36 -19.00 -9.63
CA ASP A 126 49.38 -18.96 -11.09
C ASP A 126 50.57 -18.09 -11.55
N GLU A 127 51.33 -18.52 -12.55
CA GLU A 127 52.61 -17.89 -12.90
C GLU A 127 52.41 -16.49 -13.52
N ASN A 128 52.40 -15.44 -12.69
CA ASN A 128 52.82 -14.10 -13.10
C ASN A 128 53.89 -13.57 -12.13
N PRO A 129 55.18 -13.54 -12.52
CA PRO A 129 56.28 -13.25 -11.61
C PRO A 129 56.46 -11.73 -11.41
N GLU A 130 56.88 -11.36 -10.20
CA GLU A 130 57.27 -10.02 -9.70
C GLU A 130 56.18 -9.18 -9.02
N VAL A 131 55.87 -9.54 -7.77
CA VAL A 131 55.63 -8.53 -6.73
C VAL A 131 56.52 -8.88 -5.53
N GLU A 132 57.41 -7.95 -5.16
CA GLU A 132 58.28 -8.09 -4.00
C GLU A 132 57.44 -8.24 -2.72
N LEU A 133 57.68 -9.33 -2.00
CA LEU A 133 57.15 -9.60 -0.67
C LEU A 133 57.57 -8.49 0.29
N THR A 134 56.60 -7.75 0.84
CA THR A 134 56.79 -7.03 2.09
C THR A 134 56.08 -7.82 3.18
N GLU A 135 56.87 -8.52 4.00
CA GLU A 135 56.38 -9.09 5.27
C GLU A 135 56.04 -7.92 6.20
N GLU A 136 54.79 -7.50 6.21
CA GLU A 136 54.24 -6.79 7.37
C GLU A 136 53.51 -7.83 8.21
N ILE A 137 54.10 -8.20 9.35
CA ILE A 137 53.40 -8.96 10.39
C ILE A 137 52.36 -7.98 10.94
N ILE A 138 51.16 -7.97 10.33
CA ILE A 138 50.05 -7.17 10.82
C ILE A 138 49.62 -7.80 12.14
N SER A 139 50.02 -7.18 13.25
CA SER A 139 49.25 -7.24 14.47
C SER A 139 47.86 -6.74 14.10
N THR A 140 46.88 -7.63 13.95
CA THR A 140 45.48 -7.30 13.68
C THR A 140 44.94 -6.51 14.87
N THR A 141 45.25 -5.22 14.87
CA THR A 141 44.76 -4.29 15.87
C THR A 141 43.29 -4.10 15.52
N LEU A 142 42.43 -4.75 16.30
CA LEU A 142 40.99 -4.64 16.15
C LEU A 142 40.57 -3.22 16.55
N PHE A 143 39.86 -2.54 15.66
CA PHE A 143 39.28 -1.22 15.92
C PHE A 143 37.76 -1.33 15.88
N PRO A 144 37.06 -0.57 16.73
CA PRO A 144 35.61 -0.50 16.61
C PRO A 144 35.23 0.27 15.34
N LEU A 145 34.03 -0.02 14.86
CA LEU A 145 33.37 0.75 13.81
C LEU A 145 32.63 1.95 14.44
N PHE A 146 32.47 3.01 13.68
CA PHE A 146 31.44 4.01 13.97
C PHE A 146 30.07 3.36 13.73
N SER A 147 29.20 3.40 14.73
CA SER A 147 27.86 2.79 14.66
C SER A 147 26.83 3.84 14.31
N GLU A 148 26.68 4.83 15.19
CA GLU A 148 25.61 5.81 15.12
C GLU A 148 25.99 7.08 15.90
N ALA A 149 25.46 8.23 15.53
CA ALA A 149 25.54 9.46 16.32
C ALA A 149 24.25 10.25 16.26
N MET A 150 23.96 11.04 17.30
CA MET A 150 22.87 12.03 17.31
C MET A 150 23.46 13.45 17.19
N PRO A 151 23.62 13.99 15.97
CA PRO A 151 24.24 15.30 15.76
C PRO A 151 23.30 16.50 15.88
N ASN A 152 21.97 16.31 15.91
CA ASN A 152 20.98 17.39 15.97
C ASN A 152 19.74 16.95 16.77
N PRO A 153 19.86 16.73 18.10
CA PRO A 153 18.73 16.31 18.94
C PRO A 153 17.61 17.35 19.00
N GLU A 154 16.40 16.95 19.45
CA GLU A 154 15.28 17.88 19.61
C GLU A 154 15.60 18.97 20.66
N GLY A 155 15.46 20.24 20.27
CA GLY A 155 15.61 21.37 21.20
C GLY A 155 17.01 22.00 21.21
N ALA A 156 17.63 22.14 22.39
CA ALA A 156 18.91 22.84 22.53
C ALA A 156 20.06 21.85 22.71
N ASP A 157 21.01 21.83 21.76
CA ASP A 157 22.21 20.99 21.63
C ASP A 157 23.18 21.09 22.81
N THR A 158 22.73 20.73 24.00
CA THR A 158 23.45 20.99 25.27
C THR A 158 23.58 19.77 26.17
N SER A 159 22.88 18.67 25.89
CA SER A 159 22.96 17.43 26.68
C SER A 159 22.57 16.14 25.97
N GLU A 160 22.08 16.18 24.73
CA GLU A 160 21.46 15.02 24.06
C GLU A 160 22.27 14.48 22.86
N GLU A 161 23.42 15.08 22.56
CA GLU A 161 24.35 14.54 21.56
C GLU A 161 25.12 13.35 22.12
N TRP A 162 25.35 12.37 21.26
CA TRP A 162 26.14 11.19 21.57
C TRP A 162 26.74 10.58 20.30
N ILE A 163 27.81 9.81 20.50
CA ILE A 163 28.50 9.03 19.47
C ILE A 163 28.58 7.59 19.96
N GLU A 164 28.29 6.64 19.09
CA GLU A 164 28.34 5.22 19.37
C GLU A 164 29.40 4.50 18.53
N LEU A 165 30.11 3.60 19.20
CA LEU A 165 31.06 2.68 18.60
C LEU A 165 30.56 1.24 18.73
N PHE A 166 30.71 0.45 17.67
CA PHE A 166 30.35 -0.97 17.64
C PHE A 166 31.59 -1.86 17.50
N ASN A 167 31.64 -2.95 18.26
CA ASN A 167 32.64 -4.00 18.09
C ASN A 167 32.05 -5.16 17.27
N PRO A 168 32.38 -5.28 15.97
CA PRO A 168 31.89 -6.38 15.12
C PRO A 168 32.64 -7.71 15.34
N HIS A 169 33.67 -7.73 16.20
CA HIS A 169 34.53 -8.89 16.36
C HIS A 169 34.05 -9.80 17.50
N GLN A 170 34.47 -11.07 17.42
CA GLN A 170 34.22 -12.11 18.44
C GLN A 170 35.10 -11.97 19.70
N GLU A 171 36.01 -10.98 19.71
CA GLU A 171 36.91 -10.68 20.82
C GLU A 171 36.63 -9.27 21.36
N ALA A 172 36.93 -9.03 22.63
CA ALA A 172 36.77 -7.71 23.23
C ALA A 172 37.87 -6.74 22.74
N ILE A 173 37.50 -5.52 22.35
CA ILE A 173 38.44 -4.47 21.94
C ILE A 173 38.77 -3.59 23.13
N ASN A 174 40.06 -3.44 23.44
CA ASN A 174 40.56 -2.46 24.40
C ASN A 174 40.86 -1.14 23.69
N LEU A 175 40.14 -0.07 24.06
CA LEU A 175 40.27 1.25 23.42
C LEU A 175 41.35 2.13 24.04
N ALA A 176 42.03 1.65 25.10
CA ALA A 176 43.00 2.45 25.83
C ALA A 176 44.09 3.03 24.90
N GLY A 177 44.16 4.35 24.84
CA GLY A 177 45.14 5.08 24.03
C GLY A 177 44.63 5.53 22.65
N LEU A 178 43.42 5.13 22.27
CA LEU A 178 42.70 5.70 21.13
C LEU A 178 41.97 6.99 21.56
N TYR A 179 41.65 7.82 20.57
CA TYR A 179 40.88 9.04 20.80
C TYR A 179 39.69 9.11 19.86
N LEU A 180 38.57 9.60 20.37
CA LEU A 180 37.41 10.00 19.59
C LEU A 180 37.42 11.52 19.43
N ASP A 181 37.04 12.03 18.26
CA ASP A 181 37.05 13.47 17.99
C ASP A 181 35.93 13.84 17.02
N ASP A 182 35.45 15.10 17.10
CA ASP A 182 34.80 15.74 15.95
C ASP A 182 35.87 16.24 14.96
N LYS A 183 35.51 16.99 13.92
CA LYS A 183 36.46 17.44 12.88
C LYS A 183 37.77 18.03 13.42
N GLU A 184 38.78 18.08 12.56
CA GLU A 184 40.07 18.65 12.94
C GLU A 184 39.94 20.11 13.40
N GLY A 185 40.35 20.38 14.64
CA GLY A 185 40.29 21.72 15.22
C GLY A 185 38.90 22.12 15.75
N GLY A 186 37.97 21.18 15.86
CA GLY A 186 36.71 21.32 16.58
C GLY A 186 36.89 21.22 18.09
N SER A 187 36.35 20.18 18.73
CA SER A 187 36.54 19.90 20.15
C SER A 187 37.96 19.39 20.45
N THR A 188 38.22 19.09 21.73
CA THR A 188 39.46 18.41 22.10
C THR A 188 39.22 16.90 22.00
N PRO A 189 40.11 16.12 21.34
CA PRO A 189 39.93 14.67 21.22
C PRO A 189 39.75 14.01 22.59
N TYR A 190 38.66 13.26 22.74
CA TYR A 190 38.31 12.48 23.92
C TYR A 190 39.14 11.21 23.98
N GLN A 191 39.86 10.98 25.07
CA GLN A 191 40.67 9.78 25.24
C GLN A 191 39.79 8.61 25.67
N LEU A 192 39.75 7.56 24.86
CA LEU A 192 39.04 6.33 25.17
C LEU A 192 39.84 5.49 26.17
N SER A 193 39.13 4.82 27.07
CA SER A 193 39.75 3.94 28.08
C SER A 193 38.95 2.67 28.37
N GLU A 194 37.77 2.56 27.77
CA GLU A 194 36.86 1.45 27.92
C GLU A 194 37.31 0.22 27.13
N THR A 195 36.68 -0.91 27.44
CA THR A 195 36.74 -2.12 26.63
C THR A 195 35.34 -2.36 26.08
N ILE A 196 35.21 -2.55 24.78
CA ILE A 196 33.96 -2.99 24.16
C ILE A 196 34.00 -4.51 24.08
N ASN A 197 33.05 -5.20 24.72
CA ASN A 197 32.96 -6.67 24.60
C ASN A 197 32.66 -7.07 23.15
N ALA A 198 32.85 -8.34 22.81
CA ALA A 198 32.48 -8.89 21.51
C ALA A 198 31.01 -8.55 21.18
N GLU A 199 30.74 -8.16 19.92
CA GLU A 199 29.39 -7.86 19.40
C GLU A 199 28.59 -6.89 20.28
N SER A 200 29.27 -5.90 20.88
CA SER A 200 28.66 -4.95 21.81
C SER A 200 28.89 -3.49 21.37
N TYR A 201 28.07 -2.60 21.94
CA TYR A 201 28.07 -1.17 21.65
C TYR A 201 28.66 -0.36 22.82
N LEU A 202 29.24 0.78 22.51
CA LEU A 202 29.69 1.79 23.47
C LEU A 202 29.14 3.15 23.06
N VAL A 203 28.18 3.65 23.83
CA VAL A 203 27.60 5.00 23.68
C VAL A 203 28.39 5.99 24.53
N ILE A 204 28.84 7.07 23.91
CA ILE A 204 29.62 8.14 24.53
C ILE A 204 28.82 9.44 24.40
N SER A 205 28.38 9.99 25.52
CA SER A 205 27.59 11.21 25.55
C SER A 205 28.47 12.47 25.42
N ILE A 206 27.86 13.59 25.04
CA ILE A 206 28.48 14.93 25.15
C ILE A 206 28.90 15.25 26.58
N GLU A 207 28.15 14.83 27.60
CA GLU A 207 28.48 15.09 29.01
C GLU A 207 29.79 14.41 29.43
N ASP A 208 30.06 13.22 28.89
CA ASP A 208 31.26 12.43 29.18
C ASP A 208 32.46 12.91 28.35
N SER A 209 32.24 13.16 27.06
CA SER A 209 33.32 13.45 26.11
C SER A 209 33.66 14.93 25.96
N ASN A 210 32.69 15.82 26.15
CA ASN A 210 32.72 17.22 25.71
C ASN A 210 32.98 17.39 24.21
N ILE A 211 32.70 16.37 23.39
CA ILE A 211 32.67 16.49 21.94
C ILE A 211 31.32 17.09 21.56
N THR A 212 31.35 18.17 20.78
CA THR A 212 30.14 18.82 20.25
C THR A 212 30.03 18.57 18.75
N LEU A 213 28.88 18.10 18.30
CA LEU A 213 28.60 17.84 16.88
C LEU A 213 27.96 19.08 16.24
N ASN A 214 28.36 19.46 15.03
CA ASN A 214 27.79 20.61 14.34
C ASN A 214 26.59 20.21 13.46
N ASN A 215 25.46 20.91 13.57
CA ASN A 215 24.21 20.64 12.83
C ASN A 215 24.27 21.13 11.36
N SER A 216 25.47 21.36 10.80
CA SER A 216 25.64 21.82 9.40
C SER A 216 26.68 21.00 8.66
N VAL A 217 27.96 21.04 9.04
CA VAL A 217 28.98 20.14 8.50
C VAL A 217 29.92 19.76 9.61
N ASP A 218 30.14 18.46 9.78
CA ASP A 218 31.11 17.92 10.72
C ASP A 218 31.61 16.53 10.31
N SER A 219 32.48 15.95 11.14
CA SER A 219 32.96 14.58 11.00
C SER A 219 33.18 13.91 12.35
N ILE A 220 32.84 12.63 12.48
CA ILE A 220 33.23 11.77 13.61
C ILE A 220 34.48 10.97 13.23
N ARG A 221 35.50 10.96 14.10
CA ARG A 221 36.80 10.38 13.78
C ARG A 221 37.38 9.59 14.95
N LEU A 222 37.90 8.40 14.64
CA LEU A 222 38.73 7.64 15.58
C LEU A 222 40.20 7.89 15.25
N LEU A 223 41.00 8.19 16.26
CA LEU A 223 42.40 8.53 16.12
C LEU A 223 43.28 7.54 16.89
N ASP A 224 44.49 7.32 16.37
CA ASP A 224 45.54 6.56 17.04
C ASP A 224 46.18 7.33 18.23
N ALA A 225 47.17 6.72 18.88
CA ALA A 225 47.86 7.32 20.03
C ALA A 225 48.64 8.60 19.69
N ASP A 226 49.02 8.78 18.42
CA ASP A 226 49.70 9.96 17.88
C ASP A 226 48.71 11.00 17.31
N LYS A 227 47.39 10.73 17.43
CA LYS A 227 46.26 11.52 16.93
C LYS A 227 46.13 11.58 15.41
N ASN A 228 46.64 10.57 14.70
CA ASN A 228 46.32 10.40 13.27
C ASN A 228 44.99 9.67 13.12
N PRO A 229 44.16 10.02 12.13
CA PRO A 229 42.88 9.35 11.91
C PRO A 229 43.07 7.90 11.46
N ILE A 230 42.41 6.98 12.17
CA ILE A 230 42.21 5.58 11.79
C ILE A 230 41.05 5.51 10.79
N TRP A 231 39.94 6.16 11.11
CA TRP A 231 38.80 6.38 10.20
C TRP A 231 38.13 7.72 10.49
N SER A 232 37.33 8.19 9.52
CA SER A 232 36.62 9.46 9.57
C SER A 232 35.33 9.37 8.77
N HIS A 233 34.21 9.77 9.36
CA HIS A 233 32.91 9.81 8.71
C HIS A 233 32.34 11.23 8.76
N GLU A 234 32.14 11.82 7.59
CA GLU A 234 31.59 13.18 7.44
C GLU A 234 30.07 13.12 7.28
N TYR A 235 29.38 14.11 7.81
CA TYR A 235 27.95 14.30 7.61
C TYR A 235 27.64 15.77 7.33
N THR A 236 26.49 16.02 6.69
CA THR A 236 26.06 17.36 6.30
C THR A 236 24.57 17.57 6.55
N ASP A 237 24.22 18.74 7.08
CA ASP A 237 22.88 19.27 7.30
C ASP A 237 21.89 18.24 7.90
N PRO A 238 22.19 17.65 9.08
CA PRO A 238 21.27 16.73 9.76
C PRO A 238 19.94 17.40 10.07
N SER A 239 18.81 16.73 9.79
CA SER A 239 17.51 17.22 10.27
C SER A 239 17.41 17.05 11.79
N GLU A 240 16.49 17.79 12.41
CA GLU A 240 16.24 17.67 13.85
C GLU A 240 15.74 16.25 14.17
N ASN A 241 16.31 15.65 15.21
CA ASN A 241 16.00 14.32 15.72
C ASN A 241 16.28 13.15 14.74
N GLU A 242 17.17 13.35 13.77
CA GLU A 242 17.73 12.26 12.95
C GLU A 242 19.12 11.86 13.48
N SER A 243 19.36 10.56 13.61
CA SER A 243 20.68 10.01 13.90
C SER A 243 21.41 9.64 12.62
N PHE A 244 22.73 9.83 12.61
CA PHE A 244 23.61 9.42 11.52
C PHE A 244 24.13 8.02 11.81
N ALA A 245 23.62 7.01 11.11
CA ALA A 245 23.78 5.60 11.45
C ALA A 245 24.37 4.78 10.28
N LEU A 246 25.12 3.73 10.62
CA LEU A 246 25.54 2.70 9.67
C LEU A 246 24.39 1.72 9.41
N ILE A 247 23.80 1.75 8.21
CA ILE A 247 22.70 0.89 7.77
C ILE A 247 23.12 0.17 6.48
N ASN A 248 23.02 -1.17 6.46
CA ASN A 248 23.36 -1.97 5.26
C ASN A 248 24.70 -1.56 4.62
N GLU A 249 25.73 -1.38 5.45
CA GLU A 249 27.09 -0.97 5.04
C GLU A 249 27.23 0.47 4.48
N SER A 250 26.18 1.29 4.55
CA SER A 250 26.19 2.70 4.17
C SER A 250 25.82 3.59 5.35
N TYR A 251 26.45 4.75 5.47
CA TYR A 251 26.02 5.74 6.45
C TYR A 251 24.88 6.60 5.88
N GLU A 252 23.79 6.68 6.62
CA GLU A 252 22.62 7.47 6.27
C GLU A 252 21.99 8.09 7.50
N PHE A 253 21.11 9.07 7.29
CA PHE A 253 20.30 9.63 8.37
C PHE A 253 19.06 8.77 8.58
N THR A 254 18.80 8.41 9.84
CA THR A 254 17.63 7.65 10.26
C THR A 254 16.81 8.44 11.29
N ASN A 255 15.49 8.37 11.19
CA ASN A 255 14.57 8.87 12.23
C ASN A 255 14.38 7.88 13.39
N GLN A 256 15.10 6.75 13.39
CA GLN A 256 15.09 5.75 14.44
C GLN A 256 16.43 5.69 15.17
N ALA A 257 16.60 6.51 16.21
CA ALA A 257 17.79 6.47 17.05
C ALA A 257 17.87 5.18 17.88
N THR A 258 19.00 4.47 17.83
CA THR A 258 19.18 3.12 18.43
C THR A 258 20.35 2.98 19.41
N PRO A 259 20.58 3.92 20.36
CA PRO A 259 21.73 3.87 21.25
C PRO A 259 21.75 2.59 22.11
N GLY A 260 22.84 1.84 21.99
CA GLY A 260 23.14 0.60 22.68
C GLY A 260 22.62 -0.66 21.97
N SER A 261 22.14 -0.55 20.73
CA SER A 261 21.49 -1.63 19.97
C SER A 261 21.81 -1.57 18.48
N GLU A 262 21.36 -2.57 17.73
CA GLU A 262 21.51 -2.60 16.27
C GLU A 262 20.76 -1.45 15.58
N ASN A 263 21.43 -0.83 14.60
CA ASN A 263 20.90 0.32 13.89
C ASN A 263 19.67 -0.03 13.04
N LEU A 264 18.69 0.88 13.02
CA LEU A 264 17.48 0.73 12.22
C LEU A 264 17.41 1.82 11.14
N ALA A 265 17.07 1.42 9.91
CA ALA A 265 16.80 2.34 8.81
C ALA A 265 15.63 3.28 9.16
N SER A 266 15.51 4.44 8.50
CA SER A 266 14.37 5.33 8.69
C SER A 266 13.04 4.59 8.55
N LEU A 267 12.09 4.82 9.44
CA LEU A 267 10.68 4.56 9.14
C LEU A 267 10.23 5.67 8.20
N ASN A 268 10.03 5.33 6.94
CA ASN A 268 9.24 6.19 6.08
C ASN A 268 7.83 6.24 6.69
N GLU A 269 7.31 7.44 7.02
CA GLU A 269 5.88 7.61 7.36
C GLU A 269 4.96 7.20 6.18
N SER A 270 5.52 6.76 5.04
CA SER A 270 4.84 6.22 3.87
C SER A 270 4.99 4.70 3.65
N ASP A 271 5.75 3.98 4.50
CA ASP A 271 5.91 2.52 4.40
C ASP A 271 5.48 1.83 5.71
N GLU A 272 4.23 2.05 6.14
CA GLU A 272 3.52 0.90 6.69
C GLU A 272 3.45 -0.10 5.53
N GLU A 273 4.01 -1.31 5.71
CA GLU A 273 3.83 -2.41 4.78
C GLU A 273 2.34 -2.80 4.83
N TYR A 274 1.51 -2.00 4.15
CA TYR A 274 0.08 -2.15 4.25
C TYR A 274 -0.30 -3.48 3.60
N SER A 275 -0.88 -4.40 4.37
CA SER A 275 -1.46 -5.61 3.82
C SER A 275 -2.64 -5.22 2.92
N ASN A 276 -2.43 -5.25 1.60
CA ASN A 276 -3.49 -5.07 0.63
C ASN A 276 -4.69 -5.97 0.93
N GLY A 277 -5.88 -5.41 0.78
CA GLY A 277 -7.15 -6.12 0.94
C GLY A 277 -7.35 -7.22 -0.10
N ASP A 278 -8.42 -7.99 0.07
CA ASP A 278 -8.83 -9.01 -0.88
C ASP A 278 -9.59 -8.37 -2.04
N LEU A 279 -9.31 -8.75 -3.30
CA LEU A 279 -10.16 -8.35 -4.43
C LEU A 279 -11.52 -9.04 -4.33
N SER A 280 -12.61 -8.26 -4.40
CA SER A 280 -13.98 -8.77 -4.35
C SER A 280 -14.94 -7.90 -5.16
N GLU A 281 -15.78 -8.53 -5.99
CA GLU A 281 -16.90 -7.87 -6.67
C GLU A 281 -18.20 -7.93 -5.85
N ASP A 282 -18.18 -8.59 -4.68
CA ASP A 282 -19.36 -8.83 -3.85
C ASP A 282 -19.53 -7.78 -2.73
N LEU A 283 -18.67 -6.75 -2.69
CA LEU A 283 -18.78 -5.61 -1.78
C LEU A 283 -19.55 -4.49 -2.46
N GLU A 284 -20.57 -3.98 -1.78
CA GLU A 284 -21.46 -2.96 -2.31
C GLU A 284 -21.75 -1.88 -1.27
N ILE A 285 -21.95 -0.65 -1.75
CA ILE A 285 -22.54 0.42 -0.97
C ILE A 285 -24.04 0.10 -0.84
N THR A 286 -24.54 -0.04 0.39
CA THR A 286 -25.94 -0.42 0.63
C THR A 286 -26.80 0.71 1.16
N GLU A 287 -26.22 1.66 1.86
CA GLU A 287 -26.97 2.76 2.46
C GLU A 287 -26.05 3.96 2.72
N VAL A 288 -26.55 5.18 2.47
CA VAL A 288 -25.85 6.43 2.82
C VAL A 288 -26.80 7.36 3.56
N PHE A 289 -26.31 8.05 4.59
CA PHE A 289 -27.09 8.96 5.42
C PHE A 289 -26.53 10.39 5.38
N PRO A 290 -26.85 11.17 4.34
CA PRO A 290 -26.18 12.46 4.11
C PRO A 290 -26.75 13.64 4.89
N ASN A 291 -28.00 13.56 5.39
CA ASN A 291 -28.69 14.72 5.96
C ASN A 291 -29.36 14.40 7.30
N PRO A 292 -28.57 14.18 8.38
CA PRO A 292 -29.12 13.95 9.72
C PRO A 292 -29.93 15.14 10.25
N GLU A 293 -30.91 14.89 11.12
CA GLU A 293 -31.69 15.96 11.74
C GLU A 293 -30.84 16.75 12.75
N GLY A 294 -30.63 18.05 12.51
CA GLY A 294 -30.02 18.97 13.48
C GLY A 294 -28.75 19.68 12.99
N PRO A 295 -28.15 20.55 13.84
CA PRO A 295 -27.03 21.40 13.46
C PRO A 295 -25.65 20.71 13.47
N ASP A 296 -25.56 19.50 14.03
CA ASP A 296 -24.30 18.77 14.20
C ASP A 296 -24.18 17.66 13.14
N ALA A 297 -23.64 18.02 11.98
CA ALA A 297 -23.36 17.14 10.82
C ALA A 297 -22.25 16.09 11.08
N LYS A 298 -22.25 15.47 12.27
CA LYS A 298 -21.32 14.39 12.66
C LYS A 298 -21.92 13.00 12.50
N GLU A 299 -23.22 12.94 12.24
CA GLU A 299 -23.98 11.70 12.14
C GLU A 299 -24.11 11.21 10.70
N GLU A 300 -23.42 11.83 9.73
CA GLU A 300 -23.34 11.31 8.37
C GLU A 300 -22.58 9.98 8.37
N TRP A 301 -23.05 9.03 7.56
CA TRP A 301 -22.38 7.75 7.42
C TRP A 301 -22.65 7.09 6.07
N ILE A 302 -21.76 6.16 5.73
CA ILE A 302 -21.81 5.30 4.56
C ILE A 302 -21.79 3.85 5.06
N GLU A 303 -22.57 2.99 4.44
CA GLU A 303 -22.69 1.60 4.80
C GLU A 303 -22.28 0.69 3.64
N LEU A 304 -21.39 -0.26 3.95
CA LEU A 304 -20.93 -1.30 3.04
C LEU A 304 -21.41 -2.66 3.51
N THR A 305 -21.86 -3.49 2.58
CA THR A 305 -22.26 -4.88 2.87
C THR A 305 -21.46 -5.85 2.02
N ASN A 306 -20.96 -6.92 2.65
CA ASN A 306 -20.38 -8.04 1.94
C ASN A 306 -21.50 -9.02 1.54
N GLY A 307 -21.95 -8.96 0.29
CA GLY A 307 -22.97 -9.84 -0.27
C GLY A 307 -22.46 -11.26 -0.62
N GLY A 308 -21.15 -11.48 -0.51
CA GLY A 308 -20.46 -12.70 -0.87
C GLY A 308 -20.55 -13.79 0.20
N ASN A 309 -19.87 -14.90 -0.06
CA ASN A 309 -19.81 -16.06 0.85
C ASN A 309 -18.45 -16.24 1.55
N GLU A 310 -17.48 -15.37 1.28
CA GLU A 310 -16.15 -15.36 1.89
C GLU A 310 -15.91 -14.02 2.62
N ALA A 311 -15.09 -14.02 3.66
CA ALA A 311 -14.70 -12.78 4.33
C ALA A 311 -13.81 -11.95 3.39
N VAL A 312 -13.95 -10.63 3.44
CA VAL A 312 -13.18 -9.71 2.59
C VAL A 312 -12.41 -8.75 3.49
N ASN A 313 -11.09 -8.75 3.34
CA ASN A 313 -10.24 -7.71 3.91
C ASN A 313 -10.26 -6.45 3.02
N LEU A 314 -10.49 -5.28 3.61
CA LEU A 314 -10.53 -3.98 2.96
C LEU A 314 -9.23 -3.19 3.10
N GLY A 315 -8.13 -3.77 3.60
CA GLY A 315 -6.84 -3.06 3.69
C GLY A 315 -6.50 -2.27 2.42
N ASN A 316 -6.20 -0.98 2.56
CA ASN A 316 -5.95 -0.03 1.46
C ASN A 316 -7.08 0.23 0.47
N TRP A 317 -8.27 -0.36 0.63
CA TRP A 317 -9.45 0.07 -0.13
C TRP A 317 -9.82 1.50 0.26
N GLN A 318 -10.60 2.17 -0.58
CA GLN A 318 -10.97 3.56 -0.37
C GLN A 318 -12.46 3.82 -0.53
N ILE A 319 -12.97 4.75 0.27
CA ILE A 319 -14.26 5.42 0.06
C ILE A 319 -14.00 6.87 -0.31
N ASP A 320 -14.65 7.35 -1.35
CA ASP A 320 -14.55 8.73 -1.84
C ASP A 320 -15.95 9.32 -2.08
N ASP A 321 -16.12 10.62 -1.83
CA ASP A 321 -17.32 11.42 -2.21
C ASP A 321 -17.13 12.10 -3.59
N GLY A 322 -16.19 11.58 -4.37
CA GLY A 322 -16.03 11.86 -5.78
C GLY A 322 -15.22 13.14 -6.08
N PRO A 323 -15.03 13.44 -7.38
CA PRO A 323 -14.06 14.45 -7.79
C PRO A 323 -14.35 15.86 -7.25
N GLY A 324 -13.45 16.36 -6.39
CA GLY A 324 -13.54 17.68 -5.80
C GLY A 324 -14.33 17.74 -4.48
N GLY A 325 -14.64 16.58 -3.91
CA GLY A 325 -15.15 16.40 -2.56
C GLY A 325 -14.05 16.45 -1.49
N SER A 326 -14.20 15.60 -0.49
CA SER A 326 -13.30 15.36 0.63
C SER A 326 -12.04 14.60 0.17
N GLU A 327 -11.06 14.44 1.06
CA GLU A 327 -9.98 13.47 0.81
C GLU A 327 -10.53 12.05 0.99
N ALA A 328 -10.17 11.14 0.08
CA ALA A 328 -10.60 9.76 0.15
C ALA A 328 -10.18 9.10 1.48
N TYR A 329 -11.08 8.32 2.06
CA TYR A 329 -10.82 7.55 3.27
C TYR A 329 -10.25 6.18 2.90
N THR A 330 -9.02 5.91 3.34
CA THR A 330 -8.35 4.62 3.17
C THR A 330 -8.60 3.73 4.39
N PHE A 331 -9.08 2.51 4.17
CA PHE A 331 -9.32 1.54 5.22
C PHE A 331 -8.00 0.99 5.81
N PRO A 332 -7.91 0.82 7.14
CA PRO A 332 -6.80 0.10 7.78
C PRO A 332 -6.69 -1.36 7.31
N ASP A 333 -5.48 -1.90 7.31
CA ASP A 333 -5.11 -3.25 6.87
C ASP A 333 -5.94 -4.41 7.42
N ASP A 334 -6.42 -4.29 8.66
CA ASP A 334 -7.12 -5.36 9.37
C ASP A 334 -8.65 -5.19 9.31
N THR A 335 -9.15 -4.36 8.39
CA THR A 335 -10.58 -4.10 8.24
C THR A 335 -11.26 -5.25 7.48
N ILE A 336 -11.87 -6.18 8.21
CA ILE A 336 -12.49 -7.37 7.62
C ILE A 336 -14.02 -7.31 7.75
N ILE A 337 -14.74 -7.50 6.63
CA ILE A 337 -16.19 -7.71 6.63
C ILE A 337 -16.49 -9.19 6.37
N GLN A 338 -17.13 -9.86 7.33
CA GLN A 338 -17.51 -11.27 7.18
C GLN A 338 -18.66 -11.45 6.17
N PRO A 339 -18.89 -12.66 5.64
CA PRO A 339 -19.99 -12.93 4.72
C PRO A 339 -21.35 -12.50 5.27
N GLY A 340 -22.07 -11.65 4.53
CA GLY A 340 -23.39 -11.12 4.91
C GLY A 340 -23.37 -10.12 6.07
N GLU A 341 -22.19 -9.70 6.53
CA GLU A 341 -22.05 -8.62 7.50
C GLU A 341 -21.91 -7.26 6.81
N THR A 342 -22.10 -6.22 7.63
CA THR A 342 -22.18 -4.83 7.20
C THR A 342 -21.26 -3.98 8.05
N LEU A 343 -20.53 -3.05 7.41
CA LEU A 343 -19.67 -2.07 8.05
C LEU A 343 -20.27 -0.67 7.87
N ILE A 344 -20.32 0.11 8.95
CA ILE A 344 -20.79 1.50 8.94
C ILE A 344 -19.60 2.41 9.16
N ILE A 345 -19.38 3.33 8.23
CA ILE A 345 -18.30 4.31 8.25
C ILE A 345 -18.90 5.67 8.56
N PHE A 346 -18.65 6.19 9.75
CA PHE A 346 -19.14 7.50 10.16
C PHE A 346 -18.21 8.61 9.69
N ARG A 347 -18.77 9.80 9.43
CA ARG A 347 -17.99 10.98 9.06
C ARG A 347 -16.90 11.36 10.07
N GLU A 348 -17.12 11.13 11.37
CA GLU A 348 -16.08 11.40 12.38
C GLU A 348 -14.84 10.51 12.21
N GLU A 349 -15.01 9.33 11.59
CA GLU A 349 -13.93 8.40 11.25
C GLU A 349 -13.33 8.71 9.88
N SER A 350 -14.17 8.86 8.85
CA SER A 350 -13.70 8.98 7.47
C SER A 350 -13.35 10.40 7.04
N ASN A 351 -13.88 11.41 7.72
CA ASN A 351 -13.89 12.81 7.28
C ASN A 351 -14.60 13.07 5.94
N ILE A 352 -15.25 12.06 5.35
CA ILE A 352 -16.07 12.21 4.15
C ILE A 352 -17.31 13.04 4.48
N ALA A 353 -17.56 14.09 3.71
CA ALA A 353 -18.65 15.03 3.93
C ALA A 353 -19.69 14.91 2.81
N LEU A 354 -20.77 14.19 3.07
CA LEU A 354 -21.80 13.96 2.07
C LEU A 354 -22.63 15.22 1.83
N ASN A 355 -22.71 15.66 0.59
CA ASN A 355 -23.48 16.83 0.20
C ASN A 355 -24.98 16.54 0.26
N ASN A 356 -25.77 17.53 0.68
CA ASN A 356 -27.24 17.44 0.69
C ASN A 356 -27.88 17.57 -0.70
N SER A 357 -27.09 17.88 -1.73
CA SER A 357 -27.49 18.07 -3.12
C SER A 357 -27.01 16.92 -3.99
N ASP A 358 -26.61 17.21 -5.24
CA ASP A 358 -25.94 16.25 -6.11
C ASP A 358 -24.68 15.72 -5.40
N GLU A 359 -24.59 14.40 -5.25
CA GLU A 359 -23.46 13.71 -4.66
C GLU A 359 -23.17 12.38 -5.36
N ILE A 360 -21.91 11.98 -5.35
CA ILE A 360 -21.42 10.66 -5.76
C ILE A 360 -20.71 10.03 -4.57
N VAL A 361 -20.87 8.73 -4.35
CA VAL A 361 -20.04 7.96 -3.42
C VAL A 361 -19.45 6.77 -4.16
N GLU A 362 -18.13 6.64 -4.10
CA GLU A 362 -17.34 5.61 -4.79
C GLU A 362 -16.69 4.69 -3.75
N LEU A 363 -16.73 3.38 -4.02
CA LEU A 363 -15.95 2.36 -3.34
C LEU A 363 -14.86 1.89 -4.31
N ASN A 364 -13.61 2.11 -3.95
CA ASN A 364 -12.44 1.74 -4.75
C ASN A 364 -11.65 0.63 -4.04
N ASP A 365 -11.15 -0.35 -4.78
CA ASP A 365 -10.27 -1.37 -4.23
C ASP A 365 -8.84 -0.83 -3.96
N PHE A 366 -7.98 -1.66 -3.35
CA PHE A 366 -6.60 -1.29 -3.06
C PHE A 366 -5.73 -1.02 -4.32
N THR A 367 -6.21 -1.38 -5.51
CA THR A 367 -5.54 -1.08 -6.79
C THR A 367 -5.99 0.26 -7.37
N GLY A 368 -7.03 0.88 -6.79
CA GLY A 368 -7.68 2.09 -7.26
C GLY A 368 -8.76 1.83 -8.32
N GLU A 369 -9.22 0.60 -8.50
CA GLU A 369 -10.36 0.28 -9.36
C GLU A 369 -11.67 0.53 -8.60
N THR A 370 -12.59 1.29 -9.21
CA THR A 370 -13.93 1.51 -8.66
C THR A 370 -14.77 0.24 -8.75
N ILE A 371 -15.13 -0.30 -7.60
CA ILE A 371 -15.93 -1.52 -7.44
C ILE A 371 -17.43 -1.19 -7.42
N ASP A 372 -17.82 -0.11 -6.74
CA ASP A 372 -19.21 0.33 -6.69
C ASP A 372 -19.30 1.87 -6.67
N GLU A 373 -20.39 2.40 -7.23
CA GLU A 373 -20.66 3.83 -7.33
C GLU A 373 -22.16 4.08 -7.17
N ILE A 374 -22.52 5.04 -6.33
CA ILE A 374 -23.89 5.51 -6.16
C ILE A 374 -23.95 7.02 -6.33
N SER A 375 -25.09 7.53 -6.79
CA SER A 375 -25.33 8.96 -6.89
C SER A 375 -26.75 9.34 -6.53
N TYR A 376 -26.92 10.53 -5.95
CA TYR A 376 -28.22 11.11 -5.62
C TYR A 376 -28.22 12.63 -5.86
N GLU A 377 -29.39 13.24 -6.10
CA GLU A 377 -29.51 14.66 -6.48
C GLU A 377 -29.95 15.59 -5.33
N HIS A 378 -30.78 15.06 -4.42
CA HIS A 378 -31.27 15.85 -3.28
C HIS A 378 -31.59 14.93 -2.11
N SER A 379 -30.93 15.21 -0.99
CA SER A 379 -31.17 14.52 0.28
C SER A 379 -32.52 14.87 0.89
N GLU A 380 -33.08 13.91 1.63
CA GLU A 380 -34.22 14.15 2.51
C GLU A 380 -33.73 14.18 3.97
N GLU A 381 -33.96 15.28 4.68
CA GLU A 381 -33.57 15.43 6.09
C GLU A 381 -34.15 14.28 6.94
N GLY A 382 -33.29 13.66 7.76
CA GLY A 382 -33.65 12.52 8.61
C GLY A 382 -33.86 11.20 7.86
N LYS A 383 -33.53 11.12 6.57
CA LYS A 383 -33.59 9.90 5.77
C LYS A 383 -32.25 9.51 5.17
N SER A 384 -32.08 8.21 5.01
CA SER A 384 -30.99 7.60 4.26
C SER A 384 -31.43 7.27 2.84
N PHE A 385 -30.48 7.27 1.92
CA PHE A 385 -30.65 6.72 0.59
C PHE A 385 -30.17 5.28 0.62
N SER A 386 -31.07 4.32 0.46
CA SER A 386 -30.77 2.91 0.71
C SER A 386 -31.13 2.05 -0.49
N LYS A 387 -30.32 1.03 -0.74
CA LYS A 387 -30.60 -0.04 -1.70
C LYS A 387 -31.63 -0.98 -1.09
N ILE A 388 -32.84 -0.95 -1.62
CA ILE A 388 -33.97 -1.74 -1.14
C ILE A 388 -34.32 -2.85 -2.12
N ASP A 389 -34.70 -4.01 -1.60
CA ASP A 389 -35.22 -5.11 -2.42
C ASP A 389 -36.73 -4.96 -2.64
N VAL A 390 -37.15 -5.19 -3.89
CA VAL A 390 -38.55 -5.15 -4.32
C VAL A 390 -38.97 -6.53 -4.79
N GLU A 391 -39.87 -7.16 -4.04
CA GLU A 391 -40.49 -8.43 -4.40
C GLU A 391 -41.71 -8.18 -5.31
N GLU A 392 -41.62 -8.55 -6.59
CA GLU A 392 -42.77 -8.51 -7.48
C GLU A 392 -43.71 -9.71 -7.25
N MET A 393 -44.93 -9.38 -6.86
CA MET A 393 -46.07 -10.28 -6.80
C MET A 393 -46.85 -10.15 -8.11
N SER A 394 -46.47 -10.90 -9.14
CA SER A 394 -47.20 -10.98 -10.42
C SER A 394 -47.94 -12.31 -10.56
N SER A 395 -49.22 -12.26 -10.94
CA SER A 395 -50.13 -13.41 -10.92
C SER A 395 -50.89 -13.65 -12.22
N GLU A 396 -50.31 -13.32 -13.39
CA GLU A 396 -50.94 -13.70 -14.68
C GLU A 396 -50.34 -14.95 -15.36
N LEU A 397 -49.27 -15.55 -14.82
CA LEU A 397 -48.71 -16.83 -15.29
C LEU A 397 -48.35 -17.83 -14.16
N ALA A 398 -48.86 -17.62 -12.95
CA ALA A 398 -48.56 -18.46 -11.78
C ALA A 398 -49.39 -19.77 -11.73
N SER A 399 -49.45 -20.51 -12.85
CA SER A 399 -49.87 -21.92 -12.81
C SER A 399 -48.79 -22.76 -13.45
N THR A 400 -48.26 -23.74 -12.69
CA THR A 400 -47.42 -24.88 -13.11
C THR A 400 -45.91 -24.93 -12.79
N SER A 401 -45.39 -24.26 -11.75
CA SER A 401 -44.04 -24.66 -11.23
C SER A 401 -43.57 -24.13 -9.88
N GLY A 402 -44.29 -23.24 -9.21
CA GLY A 402 -43.80 -22.60 -7.98
C GLY A 402 -43.51 -21.13 -8.23
N LEU A 403 -43.79 -20.31 -7.21
CA LEU A 403 -43.76 -18.84 -7.25
C LEU A 403 -42.43 -18.33 -7.84
N SER A 404 -42.44 -17.79 -9.07
CA SER A 404 -41.30 -17.01 -9.56
C SER A 404 -41.39 -15.61 -8.95
N GLN A 405 -40.97 -15.49 -7.69
CA GLN A 405 -40.76 -14.21 -7.04
C GLN A 405 -39.60 -13.53 -7.78
N LYS A 406 -39.91 -12.47 -8.55
CA LYS A 406 -38.85 -11.65 -9.14
C LYS A 406 -38.48 -10.60 -8.10
N VAL A 407 -37.27 -10.69 -7.58
CA VAL A 407 -36.69 -9.68 -6.70
C VAL A 407 -35.77 -8.81 -7.55
N PHE A 408 -35.92 -7.50 -7.44
CA PHE A 408 -34.98 -6.53 -8.00
C PHE A 408 -34.71 -5.46 -6.96
N SER A 409 -33.52 -4.86 -6.99
CA SER A 409 -33.17 -3.79 -6.04
C SER A 409 -33.33 -2.41 -6.67
N THR A 410 -33.63 -1.40 -5.87
CA THR A 410 -33.69 0.01 -6.29
C THR A 410 -33.23 0.91 -5.14
N TRP A 411 -32.72 2.09 -5.47
CA TRP A 411 -32.33 3.08 -4.46
C TRP A 411 -33.48 4.03 -4.13
N GLN A 412 -33.73 4.26 -2.83
CA GLN A 412 -34.79 5.14 -2.37
C GLN A 412 -34.52 5.76 -1.00
N TRP A 413 -35.12 6.94 -0.76
CA TRP A 413 -35.10 7.60 0.54
C TRP A 413 -36.02 6.90 1.55
N VAL A 414 -35.44 6.29 2.57
CA VAL A 414 -36.15 5.56 3.62
C VAL A 414 -35.70 6.01 5.02
N LEU A 415 -36.30 5.41 6.05
CA LEU A 415 -35.80 5.63 7.42
C LEU A 415 -34.46 4.89 7.56
N PRO A 416 -33.46 5.52 8.19
CA PRO A 416 -32.12 4.92 8.37
C PRO A 416 -32.16 3.54 9.02
N SER A 417 -31.39 2.60 8.48
CA SER A 417 -31.25 1.22 8.98
C SER A 417 -29.81 0.79 9.25
N PRO A 418 -28.98 1.60 9.96
CA PRO A 418 -27.55 1.32 10.12
C PRO A 418 -27.28 -0.07 10.73
N GLY A 419 -26.59 -0.92 9.98
CA GLY A 419 -26.21 -2.28 10.37
C GLY A 419 -27.37 -3.27 10.44
N ALA A 420 -28.55 -2.88 9.96
CA ALA A 420 -29.73 -3.71 9.89
C ALA A 420 -30.13 -3.94 8.43
N GLN A 421 -30.94 -4.97 8.17
CA GLN A 421 -31.42 -5.21 6.82
C GLN A 421 -32.27 -4.03 6.32
N ASN A 422 -31.90 -3.49 5.17
CA ASN A 422 -32.68 -2.46 4.46
C ASN A 422 -34.14 -2.90 4.23
N PRO A 423 -35.10 -1.96 4.19
CA PRO A 423 -36.51 -2.30 4.01
C PRO A 423 -36.78 -3.10 2.72
N VAL A 424 -37.52 -4.21 2.83
CA VAL A 424 -38.03 -4.96 1.67
C VAL A 424 -39.43 -4.48 1.30
N TRP A 425 -39.61 -4.17 0.03
CA TRP A 425 -40.86 -3.69 -0.55
C TRP A 425 -41.56 -4.82 -1.31
N LYS A 426 -42.90 -4.84 -1.29
CA LYS A 426 -43.68 -5.70 -2.17
C LYS A 426 -44.39 -4.89 -3.22
N GLN A 427 -44.19 -5.26 -4.48
CA GLN A 427 -44.90 -4.72 -5.62
C GLN A 427 -46.02 -5.67 -6.02
N ILE A 428 -47.27 -5.24 -5.87
CA ILE A 428 -48.46 -6.06 -6.12
C ILE A 428 -49.22 -5.46 -7.29
N ILE A 429 -49.50 -6.28 -8.31
CA ILE A 429 -50.41 -5.91 -9.40
C ILE A 429 -51.74 -6.63 -9.15
N GLY A 430 -52.83 -5.86 -9.04
CA GLY A 430 -54.12 -6.46 -8.75
C GLY A 430 -55.30 -5.59 -9.14
N THR A 431 -56.49 -6.16 -8.97
CA THR A 431 -57.78 -5.51 -9.17
C THR A 431 -58.31 -5.01 -7.84
N VAL A 432 -58.71 -3.74 -7.78
CA VAL A 432 -59.25 -3.11 -6.57
C VAL A 432 -60.60 -3.73 -6.24
N GLU A 433 -60.73 -4.34 -5.06
CA GLU A 433 -61.99 -4.93 -4.58
C GLU A 433 -62.79 -3.94 -3.73
N ASN A 434 -62.08 -3.19 -2.88
CA ASN A 434 -62.64 -2.18 -2.00
C ASN A 434 -61.56 -1.18 -1.58
N PHE A 435 -61.97 0.05 -1.30
CA PHE A 435 -61.15 1.06 -0.64
C PHE A 435 -62.03 1.95 0.23
N ASP A 436 -61.71 2.04 1.52
CA ASP A 436 -62.53 2.80 2.50
C ASP A 436 -61.95 4.16 2.90
N GLY A 437 -60.82 4.57 2.29
CA GLY A 437 -60.08 5.78 2.64
C GLY A 437 -58.84 5.53 3.49
N THR A 438 -58.78 4.39 4.18
CA THR A 438 -57.67 3.99 5.06
C THR A 438 -57.12 2.60 4.76
N MET A 439 -57.93 1.75 4.12
CA MET A 439 -57.58 0.38 3.79
C MET A 439 -57.97 0.09 2.35
N LEU A 440 -57.00 -0.37 1.57
CA LEU A 440 -57.13 -0.86 0.21
C LEU A 440 -57.12 -2.39 0.21
N SER A 441 -58.23 -2.97 -0.24
CA SER A 441 -58.34 -4.41 -0.49
C SER A 441 -58.08 -4.68 -1.98
N LEU A 442 -56.99 -5.37 -2.28
CA LEU A 442 -56.52 -5.63 -3.64
C LEU A 442 -56.49 -7.14 -3.92
N SER A 443 -57.14 -7.59 -4.99
CA SER A 443 -57.13 -8.99 -5.43
C SER A 443 -56.16 -9.18 -6.58
N ASP A 444 -55.18 -10.06 -6.42
CA ASP A 444 -54.28 -10.46 -7.51
C ASP A 444 -54.86 -11.63 -8.34
N GLY A 445 -56.09 -12.06 -8.07
CA GLY A 445 -56.73 -13.23 -8.69
C GLY A 445 -56.49 -14.55 -7.97
N ILE A 446 -55.57 -14.61 -7.00
CA ILE A 446 -55.27 -15.77 -6.15
C ILE A 446 -55.44 -15.41 -4.66
N SER A 447 -54.85 -14.29 -4.24
CA SER A 447 -54.82 -13.78 -2.89
C SER A 447 -55.56 -12.44 -2.79
N LEU A 448 -56.06 -12.15 -1.59
CA LEU A 448 -56.57 -10.83 -1.23
C LEU A 448 -55.56 -10.16 -0.30
N TRP A 449 -55.12 -8.96 -0.68
CA TRP A 449 -54.16 -8.15 0.04
C TRP A 449 -54.88 -6.98 0.71
N GLU A 450 -54.62 -6.79 2.00
CA GLU A 450 -55.12 -5.64 2.77
C GLU A 450 -53.95 -4.69 3.02
N ILE A 451 -54.06 -3.47 2.48
CA ILE A 451 -52.97 -2.49 2.45
C ILE A 451 -53.46 -1.22 3.14
N GLN A 452 -52.76 -0.82 4.19
CA GLN A 452 -53.04 0.42 4.92
C GLN A 452 -52.54 1.62 4.11
N THR A 453 -53.34 2.68 4.07
CA THR A 453 -53.02 3.92 3.38
C THR A 453 -53.03 5.08 4.36
N ASP A 454 -52.11 6.02 4.20
CA ASP A 454 -52.13 7.24 4.97
C ASP A 454 -53.33 8.10 4.53
N ASN A 455 -54.09 8.65 5.48
CA ASN A 455 -55.32 9.46 5.25
C ASN A 455 -55.15 10.72 4.36
N LYS A 456 -53.97 10.92 3.77
CA LYS A 456 -53.59 12.01 2.89
C LYS A 456 -53.41 11.58 1.42
N ASP A 457 -53.59 10.30 1.11
CA ASP A 457 -53.34 9.79 -0.24
C ASP A 457 -54.35 10.36 -1.24
N THR A 458 -53.88 11.21 -2.17
CA THR A 458 -54.72 11.89 -3.17
C THR A 458 -55.21 10.96 -4.29
N ASN A 459 -54.85 9.68 -4.22
CA ASN A 459 -55.04 8.67 -5.25
C ASN A 459 -56.39 7.93 -5.20
N ASN A 460 -57.39 8.47 -4.49
CA ASN A 460 -58.76 7.89 -4.43
C ASN A 460 -59.37 7.56 -5.80
N LEU A 461 -58.93 8.23 -6.87
CA LEU A 461 -59.38 7.97 -8.24
C LEU A 461 -58.82 6.65 -8.82
N PHE A 462 -57.66 6.20 -8.36
CA PHE A 462 -57.03 4.94 -8.78
C PHE A 462 -57.69 3.75 -8.08
N PHE A 463 -58.10 3.93 -6.82
CA PHE A 463 -58.69 2.86 -6.00
C PHE A 463 -60.21 2.70 -6.19
N GLN A 464 -60.73 2.94 -7.39
CA GLN A 464 -62.11 2.60 -7.70
C GLN A 464 -62.24 1.10 -7.92
N LYS A 465 -63.30 0.50 -7.36
CA LYS A 465 -63.57 -0.93 -7.51
C LYS A 465 -63.53 -1.35 -8.98
N GLY A 466 -62.73 -2.37 -9.26
CA GLY A 466 -62.51 -2.95 -10.58
C GLY A 466 -61.28 -2.39 -11.30
N ASN A 467 -60.78 -1.21 -10.95
CA ASN A 467 -59.53 -0.73 -11.55
C ASN A 467 -58.39 -1.73 -11.28
N ARG A 468 -57.51 -1.89 -12.26
CA ARG A 468 -56.25 -2.60 -12.07
C ARG A 468 -55.17 -1.58 -11.72
N VAL A 469 -54.48 -1.83 -10.63
CA VAL A 469 -53.44 -0.94 -10.09
C VAL A 469 -52.17 -1.73 -9.80
N LEU A 470 -51.04 -1.05 -9.89
CA LEU A 470 -49.78 -1.47 -9.29
C LEU A 470 -49.65 -0.71 -7.97
N VAL A 471 -49.32 -1.42 -6.90
CA VAL A 471 -49.03 -0.81 -5.60
C VAL A 471 -47.70 -1.33 -5.08
N GLN A 472 -46.90 -0.43 -4.50
CA GLN A 472 -45.73 -0.81 -3.73
C GLN A 472 -46.04 -0.63 -2.25
N THR A 473 -45.64 -1.61 -1.44
CA THR A 473 -45.91 -1.61 -0.02
C THR A 473 -44.66 -1.86 0.79
N LYS A 474 -44.46 -1.06 1.84
CA LYS A 474 -43.50 -1.36 2.90
C LYS A 474 -44.10 -2.44 3.79
N VAL A 475 -43.35 -3.52 4.04
CA VAL A 475 -43.80 -4.62 4.90
C VAL A 475 -43.22 -4.43 6.30
N THR A 476 -44.08 -4.42 7.33
CA THR A 476 -43.62 -4.43 8.73
C THR A 476 -44.31 -5.53 9.50
N SER A 477 -43.56 -6.56 9.93
CA SER A 477 -43.92 -7.68 10.82
C SER A 477 -45.24 -8.47 10.60
N LYS A 478 -46.12 -8.05 9.66
CA LYS A 478 -47.35 -8.67 9.10
C LYS A 478 -48.28 -7.68 8.36
N GLU A 479 -47.99 -6.38 8.38
CA GLU A 479 -48.85 -5.35 7.78
C GLU A 479 -48.20 -4.72 6.54
N HIS A 480 -49.04 -4.35 5.56
CA HIS A 480 -48.65 -3.69 4.32
C HIS A 480 -49.03 -2.21 4.39
N PHE A 481 -48.06 -1.33 4.21
CA PHE A 481 -48.30 0.12 4.15
C PHE A 481 -48.02 0.61 2.74
N LEU A 482 -48.98 1.31 2.13
CA LEU A 482 -48.88 1.85 0.79
C LEU A 482 -47.78 2.92 0.73
N THR A 483 -46.79 2.73 -0.13
CA THR A 483 -45.73 3.72 -0.39
C THR A 483 -45.86 4.34 -1.77
N HIS A 484 -46.39 3.59 -2.75
CA HIS A 484 -46.60 4.05 -4.11
C HIS A 484 -47.80 3.36 -4.76
N SER A 485 -48.48 4.06 -5.68
CA SER A 485 -49.53 3.46 -6.50
C SER A 485 -49.58 4.04 -7.91
N GLU A 486 -49.89 3.18 -8.88
CA GLU A 486 -50.09 3.52 -10.29
C GLU A 486 -51.38 2.86 -10.82
N LEU A 487 -52.17 3.62 -11.58
CA LEU A 487 -53.33 3.09 -12.29
C LEU A 487 -52.90 2.43 -13.61
N LEU A 488 -53.09 1.13 -13.73
CA LEU A 488 -52.78 0.37 -14.95
C LEU A 488 -53.98 0.36 -15.90
N GLU A 489 -55.16 0.01 -15.40
CA GLU A 489 -56.40 -0.01 -16.18
C GLU A 489 -57.58 0.50 -15.35
N SER A 490 -58.43 1.32 -15.96
CA SER A 490 -59.66 1.80 -15.32
C SER A 490 -60.89 1.03 -15.77
N VAL A 491 -61.79 0.72 -14.84
CA VAL A 491 -63.10 0.12 -15.11
C VAL A 491 -64.16 1.16 -15.52
N ALA A 492 -63.76 2.40 -15.80
CA ALA A 492 -64.67 3.41 -16.33
C ALA A 492 -65.39 2.89 -17.60
N ASN A 493 -66.67 2.54 -17.43
CA ASN A 493 -67.63 2.48 -18.52
C ASN A 493 -67.51 3.78 -19.31
N ALA A 494 -67.37 3.66 -20.63
CA ALA A 494 -67.34 4.80 -21.54
C ALA A 494 -68.68 5.57 -21.52
N THR A 495 -68.94 6.36 -20.48
CA THR A 495 -69.72 7.58 -20.64
C THR A 495 -68.75 8.64 -21.12
N LYS A 496 -68.83 8.93 -22.42
CA LYS A 496 -68.22 10.09 -23.07
C LYS A 496 -68.59 11.38 -22.32
N GLU A 497 -67.85 11.73 -21.28
CA GLU A 497 -67.58 13.12 -20.98
C GLU A 497 -66.16 13.41 -21.42
N LYS A 498 -66.06 14.29 -22.41
CA LYS A 498 -64.79 14.69 -23.02
C LYS A 498 -63.89 15.25 -21.91
N LEU A 499 -62.80 14.56 -21.56
CA LEU A 499 -61.65 15.23 -20.98
C LEU A 499 -61.23 16.34 -21.97
N PRO A 500 -61.02 17.58 -21.50
CA PRO A 500 -60.66 18.67 -22.39
C PRO A 500 -59.24 18.43 -22.88
N TRP A 501 -59.11 18.21 -24.19
CA TRP A 501 -57.83 18.08 -24.90
C TRP A 501 -56.82 19.19 -24.57
N GLY A 502 -57.28 20.34 -24.05
CA GLY A 502 -56.41 21.41 -23.55
C GLY A 502 -55.50 21.02 -22.37
N LEU A 503 -55.94 20.14 -21.46
CA LEU A 503 -55.11 19.72 -20.31
C LEU A 503 -54.05 18.67 -20.70
N ILE A 504 -54.41 17.76 -21.61
CA ILE A 504 -53.48 16.74 -22.13
C ILE A 504 -52.40 17.40 -23.01
N MET A 505 -52.78 18.37 -23.85
CA MET A 505 -51.81 19.11 -24.67
C MET A 505 -50.93 20.03 -23.81
N ALA A 506 -51.43 20.62 -22.71
CA ALA A 506 -50.62 21.44 -21.82
C ALA A 506 -49.50 20.65 -21.12
N SER A 507 -49.75 19.40 -20.73
CA SER A 507 -48.73 18.48 -20.18
C SER A 507 -47.68 18.08 -21.22
N LEU A 508 -48.11 17.77 -22.46
CA LEU A 508 -47.22 17.43 -23.56
C LEU A 508 -46.38 18.62 -24.04
N PHE A 509 -46.93 19.83 -24.08
CA PHE A 509 -46.16 21.03 -24.41
C PHE A 509 -45.24 21.47 -23.27
N GLY A 510 -45.62 21.25 -22.00
CA GLY A 510 -44.76 21.52 -20.85
C GLY A 510 -43.51 20.64 -20.84
N SER A 511 -43.68 19.34 -21.07
CA SER A 511 -42.56 18.38 -21.14
C SER A 511 -41.67 18.59 -22.36
N ILE A 512 -42.24 18.93 -23.52
CA ILE A 512 -41.46 19.33 -24.71
C ILE A 512 -40.74 20.67 -24.49
N TYR A 513 -41.33 21.62 -23.78
CA TYR A 513 -40.71 22.91 -23.47
C TYR A 513 -39.56 22.77 -22.46
N ILE A 514 -39.71 21.93 -21.44
CA ILE A 514 -38.64 21.59 -20.48
C ILE A 514 -37.49 20.88 -21.19
N ALA A 515 -37.78 19.89 -22.04
CA ALA A 515 -36.75 19.21 -22.85
C ALA A 515 -36.05 20.17 -23.85
N TYR A 516 -36.78 21.17 -24.38
CA TYR A 516 -36.22 22.20 -25.26
C TYR A 516 -35.31 23.19 -24.50
N GLU A 517 -35.69 23.65 -23.31
CA GLU A 517 -34.85 24.55 -22.49
C GLU A 517 -33.61 23.84 -21.93
N LEU A 518 -33.72 22.56 -21.53
CA LEU A 518 -32.57 21.73 -21.14
C LEU A 518 -31.57 21.55 -22.30
N ARG A 519 -32.08 21.30 -23.51
CA ARG A 519 -31.24 21.17 -24.71
C ARG A 519 -30.61 22.49 -25.16
N LYS A 520 -31.24 23.63 -24.86
CA LYS A 520 -30.72 24.97 -25.20
C LYS A 520 -29.61 25.41 -24.25
N ARG A 521 -29.66 25.03 -22.96
CA ARG A 521 -28.56 25.25 -21.99
C ARG A 521 -27.29 24.48 -22.36
N TYR A 522 -27.40 23.27 -22.92
CA TYR A 522 -26.25 22.43 -23.29
C TYR A 522 -25.48 22.88 -24.54
N TYR A 523 -26.09 23.65 -25.46
CA TYR A 523 -25.48 23.97 -26.76
C TYR A 523 -25.16 25.46 -27.00
N PHE A 524 -25.59 26.38 -26.12
CA PHE A 524 -25.34 27.82 -26.27
C PHE A 524 -24.87 28.46 -24.97
N ASN A 525 -23.68 28.08 -24.50
CA ASN A 525 -22.88 29.01 -23.70
C ASN A 525 -21.39 28.91 -24.06
N PRO A 526 -20.93 29.63 -25.09
CA PRO A 526 -19.51 29.85 -25.30
C PRO A 526 -19.10 31.07 -24.45
N LYS A 527 -18.68 30.83 -23.20
CA LYS A 527 -17.69 31.63 -22.46
C LYS A 527 -17.64 31.22 -20.98
N LEU A 528 -16.46 30.75 -20.58
CA LEU A 528 -15.64 31.08 -19.39
C LEU A 528 -14.61 29.92 -19.34
N THR A 529 -13.40 30.05 -19.90
CA THR A 529 -12.20 30.68 -19.29
C THR A 529 -12.18 30.66 -17.78
#